data_AF-A0A9D8HHF2-F1
#
_entry.id   AF-A0A9D8HHF2-F1
#
_cell.length_a   1.000
_cell.length_b   1.000
_cell.length_c   1.000
_cell.angle_alpha   90.00
_cell.angle_beta   90.00
_cell.angle_gamma   90.00
#
_symmetry.space_group_name_H-M   'P 1'
#
loop_
_entity.id
_entity.type
_entity.pdbx_description
1 polymer ?
#
loop_
_entity_poly.entity_id
_entity_poly.type
_entity_poly.pdbx_seq_one_letter_code
_entity_poly.pdbx_strand_id
1 'polypeptide(L)'
;MESRPAPSEIPDRPGAYLFRDRHGAVLYVGKAKSLRRRVPSYFARDLPPRTQAMVDAADSVEWIVTDGEVAALMMEYNLIKEHRPRFNIRLRDDKSYPYLAITRGEEWPRAVVMRGRRRRDTQYFGPYANAYAIRQTLDLLLRTFPVRTCSEAKFRRCRAEGRPCLLFHIERCSGPCVGEVTAAEYAAHVE
;
A
#
# COMPACT_ATOMS: atom_id res chain seq x y z
N MET A 1 10.57 -28.19 12.32
CA MET A 1 10.81 -27.02 13.18
C MET A 1 11.46 -27.46 14.49
N GLU A 2 12.77 -27.26 14.62
CA GLU A 2 13.52 -27.63 15.83
C GLU A 2 13.22 -26.72 17.03
N SER A 3 12.77 -25.47 16.80
CA SER A 3 12.52 -24.50 17.87
C SER A 3 11.13 -23.88 17.77
N ARG A 4 10.13 -24.47 18.46
CA ARG A 4 8.86 -23.78 18.71
C ARG A 4 9.10 -22.69 19.76
N PRO A 5 8.88 -21.40 19.45
CA PRO A 5 9.08 -20.34 20.43
C PRO A 5 8.11 -20.53 21.60
N ALA A 6 8.57 -20.25 22.81
CA ALA A 6 7.70 -20.31 23.97
C ALA A 6 6.64 -19.19 23.85
N PRO A 7 5.36 -19.46 24.18
CA PRO A 7 4.32 -18.44 24.08
C PRO A 7 4.60 -17.17 24.88
N SER A 8 5.39 -17.26 25.95
CA SER A 8 5.84 -16.16 26.80
C SER A 8 6.75 -15.17 26.05
N GLU A 9 7.63 -15.67 25.17
CA GLU A 9 8.63 -14.91 24.42
C GLU A 9 8.01 -14.05 23.30
N ILE A 10 6.80 -14.41 22.86
CA ILE A 10 6.13 -13.73 21.76
C ILE A 10 5.41 -12.47 22.29
N PRO A 11 5.77 -11.26 21.85
CA PRO A 11 5.20 -10.03 22.40
C PRO A 11 3.71 -9.87 22.02
N ASP A 12 2.91 -9.28 22.92
CA ASP A 12 1.54 -8.86 22.60
C ASP A 12 1.54 -7.49 21.94
N ARG A 13 2.17 -7.40 20.76
CA ARG A 13 2.31 -6.17 19.98
C ARG A 13 2.05 -6.45 18.49
N PRO A 14 1.69 -5.41 17.71
CA PRO A 14 1.58 -5.54 16.26
C PRO A 14 2.97 -5.74 15.64
N GLY A 15 3.03 -6.51 14.57
CA GLY A 15 4.29 -6.78 13.87
C GLY A 15 4.14 -7.67 12.66
N ALA A 16 5.25 -7.86 11.95
CA ALA A 16 5.39 -8.84 10.89
C ALA A 16 6.18 -10.05 11.41
N TYR A 17 5.87 -11.25 10.92
CA TYR A 17 6.55 -12.49 11.26
C TYR A 17 6.95 -13.25 9.99
N LEU A 18 8.04 -14.00 10.08
CA LEU A 18 8.66 -14.72 8.97
C LEU A 18 8.91 -16.16 9.38
N PHE A 19 8.47 -17.12 8.58
CA PHE A 19 8.87 -18.50 8.69
C PHE A 19 10.05 -18.75 7.75
N ARG A 20 11.11 -19.38 8.25
CA ARG A 20 12.32 -19.71 7.47
C ARG A 20 12.52 -21.22 7.40
N ASP A 21 13.18 -21.70 6.36
CA ASP A 21 13.72 -23.06 6.34
C ASP A 21 15.06 -23.15 7.08
N ARG A 22 15.59 -24.37 7.20
CA ARG A 22 16.90 -24.67 7.81
C ARG A 22 18.09 -23.99 7.13
N HIS A 23 17.91 -23.49 5.90
CA HIS A 23 18.92 -22.77 5.15
C HIS A 23 18.77 -21.24 5.29
N GLY A 24 17.83 -20.78 6.12
CA GLY A 24 17.55 -19.37 6.38
C GLY A 24 16.66 -18.69 5.33
N ALA A 25 16.19 -19.43 4.31
CA ALA A 25 15.34 -18.86 3.27
C ALA A 25 13.93 -18.60 3.78
N VAL A 26 13.38 -17.41 3.51
CA VAL A 26 12.04 -17.03 3.96
C VAL A 26 10.99 -17.78 3.14
N LEU A 27 10.23 -18.64 3.82
CA LEU A 27 9.18 -19.46 3.25
C LEU A 27 7.82 -18.76 3.22
N TYR A 28 7.54 -17.98 4.26
CA TYR A 28 6.28 -17.26 4.44
C TYR A 28 6.48 -15.99 5.27
N VAL A 29 5.75 -14.93 4.95
CA VAL A 29 5.66 -13.70 5.74
C VAL A 29 4.20 -13.40 6.03
N GLY A 30 3.88 -12.98 7.25
CA GLY A 30 2.57 -12.49 7.62
C GLY A 30 2.63 -11.30 8.57
N LYS A 31 1.52 -10.56 8.71
CA LYS A 31 1.33 -9.54 9.75
C LYS A 31 0.37 -9.98 10.86
N ALA A 32 0.49 -9.37 12.02
CA ALA A 32 -0.41 -9.56 13.15
C ALA A 32 -0.71 -8.23 13.86
N LYS A 33 -1.95 -8.08 14.36
CA LYS A 33 -2.30 -7.05 15.36
C LYS A 33 -1.68 -7.37 16.72
N SER A 34 -1.58 -8.66 17.02
CA SER A 34 -0.94 -9.23 18.20
C SER A 34 -0.16 -10.46 17.77
N LEU A 35 1.17 -10.38 17.82
CA LEU A 35 2.04 -11.52 17.52
C LEU A 35 1.75 -12.69 18.47
N ARG A 36 1.55 -12.42 19.77
CA ARG A 36 1.19 -13.43 20.78
C ARG A 36 -0.08 -14.22 20.45
N ARG A 37 -1.08 -13.59 19.84
CA ARG A 37 -2.31 -14.29 19.41
C ARG A 37 -2.12 -15.01 18.07
N ARG A 38 -1.34 -14.44 17.16
CA ARG A 38 -1.26 -14.93 15.78
C ARG A 38 -0.25 -16.05 15.60
N VAL A 39 0.97 -15.90 16.09
CA VAL A 39 2.05 -16.87 15.84
C VAL A 39 1.69 -18.27 16.39
N PRO A 40 1.14 -18.41 17.61
CA PRO A 40 0.73 -19.73 18.12
C PRO A 40 -0.33 -20.45 17.28
N SER A 41 -1.14 -19.73 16.50
CA SER A 41 -2.18 -20.34 15.65
C SER A 41 -1.62 -21.25 14.55
N TYR A 42 -0.35 -21.09 14.18
CA TYR A 42 0.35 -21.98 13.25
C TYR A 42 0.79 -23.30 13.88
N PHE A 43 0.62 -23.47 15.18
CA PHE A 43 0.93 -24.70 15.91
C PHE A 43 -0.31 -25.35 16.53
N ALA A 44 -1.50 -24.94 16.08
CA ALA A 44 -2.76 -25.57 16.44
C ALA A 44 -2.91 -26.93 15.72
N ARG A 45 -3.83 -27.76 16.22
CA ARG A 45 -4.25 -28.98 15.51
C ARG A 45 -5.13 -28.59 14.31
N ASP A 46 -5.18 -29.45 13.30
CA ASP A 46 -6.08 -29.34 12.14
C ASP A 46 -5.88 -28.08 11.27
N LEU A 47 -4.63 -27.80 10.90
CA LEU A 47 -4.32 -26.71 10.00
C LEU A 47 -4.78 -27.02 8.56
N PRO A 48 -5.18 -26.00 7.78
CA PRO A 48 -5.41 -26.18 6.35
C PRO A 48 -4.17 -26.79 5.66
N PRO A 49 -4.32 -27.70 4.68
CA PRO A 49 -3.20 -28.47 4.12
C PRO A 49 -2.00 -27.64 3.66
N ARG A 50 -2.27 -26.47 3.05
CA ARG A 50 -1.22 -25.55 2.60
C ARG A 50 -0.47 -24.88 3.76
N THR A 51 -1.19 -24.54 4.84
CA THR A 51 -0.59 -23.98 6.05
C THR A 51 0.25 -25.02 6.76
N GLN A 52 -0.25 -26.25 6.86
CA GLN A 52 0.48 -27.39 7.42
C GLN A 52 1.80 -27.60 6.65
N ALA A 53 1.75 -27.71 5.31
CA ALA A 53 2.94 -27.88 4.48
C ALA A 53 3.97 -26.74 4.62
N MET A 54 3.51 -25.51 4.89
CA MET A 54 4.39 -24.37 5.17
C MET A 54 5.11 -24.53 6.50
N VAL A 55 4.37 -24.88 7.56
CA VAL A 55 4.91 -25.09 8.91
C VAL A 55 5.85 -26.29 8.95
N ASP A 56 5.51 -27.38 8.26
CA ASP A 56 6.34 -28.60 8.19
C ASP A 56 7.68 -28.32 7.50
N ALA A 57 7.67 -27.47 6.47
CA ALA A 57 8.89 -27.05 5.78
C ALA A 57 9.71 -26.01 6.55
N ALA A 58 9.11 -25.35 7.54
CA ALA A 58 9.76 -24.32 8.32
C ALA A 58 10.60 -24.92 9.45
N ASP A 59 11.72 -24.26 9.70
CA ASP A 59 12.67 -24.59 10.75
C ASP A 59 12.66 -23.59 11.91
N SER A 60 12.40 -22.31 11.60
CA SER A 60 12.27 -21.26 12.60
C SER A 60 11.19 -20.23 12.23
N VAL A 61 10.76 -19.46 13.24
CA VAL A 61 9.90 -18.30 13.08
C VAL A 61 10.51 -17.08 13.78
N GLU A 62 10.60 -15.97 13.06
CA GLU A 62 11.10 -14.68 13.55
C GLU A 62 10.00 -13.61 13.46
N TRP A 63 10.15 -12.50 14.19
CA TRP A 63 9.24 -11.38 14.09
C TRP A 63 9.92 -10.03 14.28
N ILE A 64 9.31 -9.01 13.69
CA ILE A 64 9.66 -7.60 13.85
C ILE A 64 8.46 -6.90 14.46
N VAL A 65 8.64 -6.36 15.67
CA VAL A 65 7.65 -5.55 16.36
C VAL A 65 7.56 -4.19 15.68
N THR A 66 6.35 -3.64 15.60
CA THR A 66 6.09 -2.34 14.98
C THR A 66 5.23 -1.47 15.90
N ASP A 67 5.15 -0.18 15.59
CA ASP A 67 4.42 0.79 16.40
C ASP A 67 2.90 0.80 16.14
N GLY A 68 2.41 -0.04 15.21
CA GLY A 68 0.99 -0.13 14.92
C GLY A 68 0.67 -1.08 13.78
N GLU A 69 -0.64 -1.30 13.54
CA GLU A 69 -1.11 -2.20 12.49
C GLU A 69 -0.70 -1.76 11.09
N VAL A 70 -0.66 -0.44 10.85
CA VAL A 70 -0.25 0.15 9.58
C VAL A 70 1.22 -0.14 9.33
N ALA A 71 2.08 0.05 10.33
CA ALA A 71 3.51 -0.26 10.24
C ALA A 71 3.76 -1.76 10.06
N ALA A 72 3.03 -2.63 10.76
CA ALA A 72 3.08 -4.08 10.56
C ALA A 72 2.72 -4.49 9.12
N LEU A 73 1.71 -3.82 8.53
CA LEU A 73 1.32 -4.03 7.14
C LEU A 73 2.42 -3.60 6.15
N MET A 74 3.10 -2.48 6.41
CA MET A 74 4.21 -2.05 5.56
C MET A 74 5.40 -2.98 5.67
N MET A 75 5.69 -3.44 6.88
CA MET A 75 6.76 -4.39 7.11
C MET A 75 6.49 -5.72 6.39
N GLU A 76 5.27 -6.28 6.51
CA GLU A 76 4.85 -7.46 5.75
C GLU A 76 5.01 -7.24 4.23
N TYR A 77 4.54 -6.10 3.72
CA TYR A 77 4.67 -5.77 2.30
C TYR A 77 6.12 -5.79 1.82
N ASN A 78 7.00 -5.09 2.54
CA ASN A 78 8.40 -4.95 2.18
C ASN A 78 9.10 -6.32 2.19
N LEU A 79 8.89 -7.10 3.25
CA LEU A 79 9.47 -8.44 3.39
C LEU A 79 8.99 -9.42 2.30
N ILE A 80 7.70 -9.36 1.91
CA ILE A 80 7.20 -10.18 0.79
C ILE A 80 7.84 -9.76 -0.53
N LYS A 81 8.04 -8.45 -0.76
CA LYS A 81 8.67 -7.97 -1.99
C LYS A 81 10.15 -8.28 -2.08
N GLU A 82 10.84 -8.19 -0.95
CA GLU A 82 12.27 -8.50 -0.83
C GLU A 82 12.53 -10.00 -1.02
N HIS A 83 11.82 -10.86 -0.29
CA HIS A 83 12.14 -12.29 -0.27
C HIS A 83 11.32 -13.14 -1.25
N ARG A 84 10.19 -12.63 -1.78
CA ARG A 84 9.24 -13.35 -2.64
C ARG A 84 8.93 -14.79 -2.15
N PRO A 85 8.55 -14.95 -0.88
CA PRO A 85 8.38 -16.25 -0.23
C PRO A 85 7.41 -17.17 -0.98
N ARG A 86 7.78 -18.44 -1.15
CA ARG A 86 7.04 -19.39 -1.99
C ARG A 86 5.61 -19.64 -1.52
N PHE A 87 5.34 -19.59 -0.20
CA PHE A 87 4.01 -19.87 0.35
C PHE A 87 3.07 -18.66 0.34
N ASN A 88 3.55 -17.42 0.19
CA ASN A 88 2.70 -16.24 0.05
C ASN A 88 1.99 -16.22 -1.31
N ILE A 89 0.65 -16.25 -1.33
CA ILE A 89 -0.13 -16.13 -2.58
C ILE A 89 -0.32 -14.65 -2.95
N ARG A 90 -0.67 -13.83 -1.95
CA ARG A 90 -0.93 -12.40 -2.15
C ARG A 90 0.39 -11.66 -2.13
N LEU A 91 0.46 -10.57 -2.90
CA LEU A 91 1.59 -9.64 -2.96
C LEU A 91 2.90 -10.23 -3.56
N ARG A 92 2.90 -11.51 -3.96
CA ARG A 92 4.00 -12.13 -4.72
C ARG A 92 4.09 -11.57 -6.15
N ASP A 93 2.95 -11.41 -6.82
CA ASP A 93 2.83 -10.72 -8.12
C ASP A 93 2.96 -9.18 -7.96
N ASP A 94 2.95 -8.42 -9.05
CA ASP A 94 2.97 -6.93 -9.05
C ASP A 94 1.77 -6.25 -8.36
N LYS A 95 0.91 -7.04 -7.72
CA LYS A 95 -0.09 -6.58 -6.73
C LYS A 95 0.64 -5.86 -5.60
N SER A 96 0.70 -4.54 -5.73
CA SER A 96 1.25 -3.60 -4.77
C SER A 96 0.12 -2.92 -4.01
N TYR A 97 0.36 -2.54 -2.76
CA TYR A 97 -0.58 -1.69 -2.05
C TYR A 97 -0.75 -0.36 -2.81
N PRO A 98 -1.98 0.18 -2.88
CA PRO A 98 -2.20 1.50 -3.45
C PRO A 98 -1.48 2.57 -2.64
N TYR A 99 -0.98 3.57 -3.35
CA TYR A 99 -0.48 4.81 -2.79
C TYR A 99 -1.35 5.94 -3.31
N LEU A 100 -1.56 6.96 -2.47
CA LEU A 100 -1.97 8.27 -2.99
C LEU A 100 -0.71 8.96 -3.46
N ALA A 101 -0.71 9.49 -4.67
CA ALA A 101 0.45 10.10 -5.27
C ALA A 101 0.15 11.46 -5.87
N ILE A 102 1.08 12.38 -5.65
CA ILE A 102 1.05 13.74 -6.20
C ILE A 102 2.22 13.87 -7.18
N THR A 103 1.90 14.07 -8.46
CA THR A 103 2.90 14.11 -9.55
C THR A 103 3.57 15.48 -9.64
N ARG A 104 4.47 15.77 -8.70
CA ARG A 104 5.17 17.07 -8.60
C ARG A 104 5.98 17.45 -9.85
N GLY A 105 6.40 16.47 -10.65
CA GLY A 105 7.12 16.71 -11.92
C GLY A 105 6.24 17.08 -13.12
N GLU A 106 4.92 17.17 -12.97
CA GLU A 106 4.01 17.62 -14.05
C GLU A 106 3.74 19.13 -13.90
N GLU A 107 3.60 19.87 -15.01
CA GLU A 107 3.24 21.31 -15.02
C GLU A 107 2.00 21.61 -14.16
N TRP A 108 1.03 20.69 -14.22
CA TRP A 108 -0.17 20.70 -13.40
C TRP A 108 -0.20 19.42 -12.55
N PRO A 109 0.39 19.42 -11.34
CA PRO A 109 0.45 18.24 -10.50
C PRO A 109 -0.93 17.64 -10.26
N ARG A 110 -1.04 16.31 -10.35
CA ARG A 110 -2.30 15.60 -10.13
C ARG A 110 -2.23 14.67 -8.93
N ALA A 111 -3.37 14.51 -8.27
CA ALA A 111 -3.55 13.52 -7.21
C ALA A 111 -4.15 12.24 -7.79
N VAL A 112 -3.45 11.11 -7.65
CA VAL A 112 -3.89 9.82 -8.19
C VAL A 112 -3.64 8.68 -7.22
N VAL A 113 -4.58 7.74 -7.16
CA VAL A 113 -4.36 6.46 -6.47
C VAL A 113 -3.69 5.51 -7.44
N MET A 114 -2.42 5.17 -7.19
CA MET A 114 -1.64 4.31 -8.08
C MET A 114 -1.11 3.06 -7.38
N ARG A 115 -0.79 2.05 -8.20
CA ARG A 115 -0.09 0.83 -7.82
C ARG A 115 1.15 0.71 -8.70
N GLY A 116 2.19 0.04 -8.20
CA GLY A 116 3.38 -0.29 -8.97
C GLY A 116 4.59 0.57 -8.64
N ARG A 117 5.46 0.75 -9.64
CA ARG A 117 6.77 1.36 -9.49
C ARG A 117 6.67 2.85 -9.14
N ARG A 118 7.43 3.26 -8.12
CA ARG A 118 7.56 4.67 -7.74
C ARG A 118 8.41 5.43 -8.76
N ARG A 119 8.02 6.67 -9.07
CA ARG A 119 8.73 7.63 -9.91
C ARG A 119 9.46 8.64 -9.03
N ARG A 120 10.59 9.18 -9.49
CA ARG A 120 11.38 10.13 -8.68
C ARG A 120 10.64 11.43 -8.42
N ASP A 121 10.00 12.00 -9.44
CA ASP A 121 9.33 13.31 -9.37
C ASP A 121 7.87 13.20 -8.91
N THR A 122 7.60 12.28 -7.99
CA THR A 122 6.26 12.02 -7.49
C THR A 122 6.33 11.80 -5.99
N GLN A 123 5.51 12.56 -5.27
CA GLN A 123 5.34 12.39 -3.85
C GLN A 123 4.32 11.28 -3.61
N TYR A 124 4.58 10.41 -2.63
CA TYR A 124 3.77 9.22 -2.36
C TYR A 124 3.38 9.19 -0.89
N PHE A 125 2.09 8.99 -0.64
CA PHE A 125 1.50 8.76 0.67
C PHE A 125 0.96 7.33 0.75
N GLY A 126 1.10 6.72 1.92
CA GLY A 126 0.79 5.31 2.14
C GLY A 126 2.06 4.46 2.29
N PRO A 127 1.99 3.14 2.02
CA PRO A 127 0.91 2.42 1.33
C PRO A 127 -0.45 2.44 2.06
N TYR A 128 -1.53 2.09 1.38
CA TYR A 128 -2.86 1.97 2.00
C TYR A 128 -3.37 0.54 1.91
N ALA A 129 -3.88 0.01 3.02
CA ALA A 129 -4.42 -1.36 3.08
C ALA A 129 -5.61 -1.55 2.13
N ASN A 130 -6.44 -0.52 1.98
CA ASN A 130 -7.69 -0.55 1.25
C ASN A 130 -7.72 0.53 0.15
N ALA A 131 -7.79 0.08 -1.11
CA ALA A 131 -7.82 0.96 -2.27
C ALA A 131 -9.13 1.75 -2.42
N TYR A 132 -10.23 1.24 -1.88
CA TYR A 132 -11.51 1.94 -1.89
C TYR A 132 -11.50 3.09 -0.89
N ALA A 133 -11.05 2.83 0.34
CA ALA A 133 -10.96 3.85 1.39
C ALA A 133 -10.12 5.05 0.94
N ILE A 134 -8.93 4.82 0.37
CA ILE A 134 -8.08 5.94 -0.10
C ILE A 134 -8.70 6.71 -1.27
N ARG A 135 -9.49 6.05 -2.14
CA ARG A 135 -10.21 6.75 -3.20
C ARG A 135 -11.32 7.64 -2.66
N GLN A 136 -12.04 7.18 -1.63
CA GLN A 136 -13.02 8.03 -0.96
C GLN A 136 -12.35 9.22 -0.27
N THR A 137 -11.23 8.99 0.44
CA THR A 137 -10.46 10.09 1.04
C THR A 137 -10.02 11.11 0.00
N LEU A 138 -9.48 10.66 -1.14
CA LEU A 138 -9.14 11.55 -2.24
C LEU A 138 -10.37 12.34 -2.73
N ASP A 139 -11.51 11.69 -2.91
CA ASP A 139 -12.74 12.36 -3.36
C ASP A 139 -13.22 13.46 -2.40
N LEU A 140 -13.06 13.26 -1.09
CA LEU A 140 -13.34 14.29 -0.08
C LEU A 140 -12.34 15.45 -0.17
N LEU A 141 -11.05 15.14 -0.28
CA LEU A 141 -9.98 16.16 -0.35
C LEU A 141 -10.16 17.09 -1.55
N LEU A 142 -10.65 16.58 -2.68
CA LEU A 142 -10.86 17.36 -3.90
C LEU A 142 -11.88 18.50 -3.75
N ARG A 143 -12.72 18.49 -2.71
CA ARG A 143 -13.65 19.60 -2.41
C ARG A 143 -12.93 20.81 -1.81
N THR A 144 -11.85 20.58 -1.10
CA THR A 144 -11.05 21.62 -0.44
C THR A 144 -9.83 21.99 -1.28
N PHE A 145 -9.23 20.99 -1.93
CA PHE A 145 -8.04 21.11 -2.77
C PHE A 145 -8.39 20.60 -4.17
N PRO A 146 -8.99 21.45 -5.04
CA PRO A 146 -9.52 21.04 -6.35
C PRO A 146 -8.41 20.80 -7.39
N VAL A 147 -7.48 19.90 -7.08
CA VAL A 147 -6.41 19.47 -7.98
C VAL A 147 -6.94 18.46 -9.00
N ARG A 148 -6.38 18.43 -10.21
CA ARG A 148 -6.80 17.47 -11.23
C ARG A 148 -6.46 16.04 -10.78
N THR A 149 -7.29 15.08 -11.21
CA THR A 149 -7.03 13.63 -11.07
C THR A 149 -7.02 12.90 -12.42
N CYS A 150 -7.28 13.64 -13.50
CA CYS A 150 -7.43 13.09 -14.84
C CYS A 150 -6.10 12.58 -15.42
N SER A 151 -6.21 11.57 -16.29
CA SER A 151 -5.08 11.11 -17.09
C SER A 151 -4.57 12.22 -18.01
N GLU A 152 -3.33 12.09 -18.45
CA GLU A 152 -2.71 13.10 -19.32
C GLU A 152 -3.42 13.18 -20.68
N ALA A 153 -3.85 12.04 -21.22
CA ALA A 153 -4.68 11.99 -22.41
C ALA A 153 -6.00 12.77 -22.26
N LYS A 154 -6.68 12.64 -21.11
CA LYS A 154 -7.93 13.37 -20.85
C LYS A 154 -7.69 14.87 -20.72
N PHE A 155 -6.60 15.28 -20.05
CA PHE A 155 -6.24 16.69 -19.92
C PHE A 155 -5.98 17.35 -21.27
N ARG A 156 -5.16 16.73 -22.12
CA ARG A 156 -4.86 17.23 -23.47
C ARG A 156 -6.12 17.33 -24.32
N ARG A 157 -7.02 16.35 -24.23
CA ARG A 157 -8.30 16.38 -24.94
C ARG A 157 -9.17 17.57 -24.51
N CYS A 158 -9.35 17.78 -23.21
CA CYS A 158 -10.12 18.93 -22.71
C CYS A 158 -9.51 20.28 -23.14
N ARG A 159 -8.17 20.38 -23.14
CA ARG A 159 -7.45 21.57 -23.62
C ARG A 159 -7.70 21.82 -25.11
N ALA A 160 -7.62 20.78 -25.93
CA ALA A 160 -7.85 20.89 -27.38
C ALA A 160 -9.31 21.24 -27.72
N GLU A 161 -10.27 20.69 -26.98
CA GLU A 161 -11.69 21.00 -27.15
C GLU A 161 -12.11 22.36 -26.57
N GLY A 162 -11.25 22.99 -25.75
CA GLY A 162 -11.63 24.18 -24.98
C GLY A 162 -12.77 23.93 -23.99
N ARG A 163 -13.03 22.66 -23.63
CA ARG A 163 -14.18 22.26 -22.80
C ARG A 163 -13.71 21.49 -21.56
N PRO A 164 -14.08 21.94 -20.34
CA PRO A 164 -13.72 21.25 -19.12
C PRO A 164 -14.48 19.92 -18.99
N CYS A 165 -13.98 19.05 -18.10
CA CYS A 165 -14.64 17.78 -17.81
C CYS A 165 -15.59 17.88 -16.61
N LEU A 166 -16.40 16.84 -16.37
CA LEU A 166 -17.34 16.77 -15.26
C LEU A 166 -16.76 17.20 -13.91
N LEU A 167 -15.52 16.82 -13.57
CA LEU A 167 -14.90 17.15 -12.28
C LEU A 167 -14.80 18.66 -12.03
N PHE A 168 -14.65 19.47 -13.09
CA PHE A 168 -14.70 20.92 -12.96
C PHE A 168 -16.11 21.41 -12.66
N HIS A 169 -17.12 20.93 -13.42
CA HIS A 169 -18.51 21.32 -13.22
C HIS A 169 -19.10 20.93 -11.86
N ILE A 170 -18.50 19.96 -11.17
CA ILE A 170 -18.87 19.55 -9.81
C ILE A 170 -17.87 20.04 -8.75
N GLU A 171 -17.04 21.02 -9.10
CA GLU A 171 -16.12 21.73 -8.18
C GLU A 171 -15.09 20.82 -7.49
N ARG A 172 -14.67 19.74 -8.16
CA ARG A 172 -13.61 18.82 -7.71
C ARG A 172 -12.28 18.99 -8.45
N CYS A 173 -12.20 19.98 -9.32
CA CYS A 173 -11.04 20.31 -10.13
C CYS A 173 -11.15 21.77 -10.57
N SER A 174 -10.11 22.57 -10.41
CA SER A 174 -10.10 24.01 -10.75
C SER A 174 -9.95 24.33 -12.25
N GLY A 175 -9.99 23.30 -13.11
CA GLY A 175 -10.06 23.48 -14.56
C GLY A 175 -8.78 23.99 -15.26
N PRO A 176 -7.55 23.60 -14.87
CA PRO A 176 -6.34 24.10 -15.52
C PRO A 176 -6.19 23.72 -17.01
N CYS A 177 -6.95 22.73 -17.50
CA CYS A 177 -6.94 22.37 -18.92
C CYS A 177 -7.54 23.45 -19.83
N VAL A 178 -8.42 24.30 -19.31
CA VAL A 178 -9.14 25.33 -20.05
C VAL A 178 -8.85 26.75 -19.57
N GLY A 179 -7.87 26.91 -18.65
CA GLY A 179 -7.41 28.23 -18.20
C GLY A 179 -8.26 28.89 -17.12
N GLU A 180 -9.15 28.15 -16.46
CA GLU A 180 -10.04 28.65 -15.39
C GLU A 180 -9.33 28.95 -14.06
N VAL A 181 -8.05 28.58 -13.96
CA VAL A 181 -7.21 28.79 -12.77
C VAL A 181 -5.80 29.16 -13.21
N THR A 182 -5.17 30.08 -12.49
CA THR A 182 -3.77 30.44 -12.75
C THR A 182 -2.81 29.37 -12.19
N ALA A 183 -1.57 29.34 -12.70
CA ALA A 183 -0.55 28.43 -12.18
C ALA A 183 -0.24 28.67 -10.69
N ALA A 184 -0.27 29.93 -10.25
CA ALA A 184 -0.01 30.30 -8.85
C ALA A 184 -1.14 29.84 -7.91
N GLU A 185 -2.40 30.09 -8.27
CA GLU A 185 -3.56 29.63 -7.48
C GLU A 185 -3.61 28.10 -7.41
N TYR A 186 -3.33 27.43 -8.53
CA TYR A 186 -3.29 25.98 -8.55
C TYR A 186 -2.17 25.42 -7.67
N ALA A 187 -0.97 26.01 -7.70
CA ALA A 187 0.14 25.59 -6.86
C ALA A 187 -0.23 25.62 -5.37
N ALA A 188 -0.98 26.64 -4.93
CA ALA A 188 -1.47 26.75 -3.56
C ALA A 188 -2.43 25.61 -3.14
N HIS A 189 -3.09 24.93 -4.09
CA HIS A 189 -3.88 23.73 -3.78
C HIS A 189 -3.02 22.47 -3.59
N VAL A 190 -1.77 22.47 -4.04
CA VAL A 190 -0.88 21.29 -4.01
C VAL A 190 0.14 21.37 -2.88
N GLU A 191 0.51 22.57 -2.42
CA GLU A 191 1.42 22.78 -1.28
C GLU A 191 0.82 22.29 0.05
#